data_AF-X1QXD9-F1
#
_entry.id   AF-X1QXD9-F1
#
_cell.length_a   1.000
_cell.length_b   1.000
_cell.length_c   1.000
_cell.angle_alpha   90.00
_cell.angle_beta   90.00
_cell.angle_gamma   90.00
#
_symmetry.space_group_name_H-M   'P 1'
#
loop_
_entity.id
_entity.type
_entity.pdbx_description
1 polymer ?
#
loop_
_entity_poly.entity_id
_entity_poly.type
_entity_poly.pdbx_seq_one_letter_code
_entity_poly.pdbx_strand_id
1 'polypeptide(L)'
;MKLRVYPIAIAQCYVNKMGFTAVTIPWAEAPTAVATGVVDGWIGSGAVYWWDLFRDVARAATLTYELNEGWHVLFNLDKWNSLPAEYQTIIQEEATKIIDKHLDQVEEEEFYYQQELLDYGWEFADMAKDYPEELAE
;
A
#
# COMPACT_ATOMS: atom_id res chain seq x y z
N MET A 1 -1.23 19.15 -6.11
CA MET A 1 -1.70 18.19 -5.10
C MET A 1 -0.50 17.74 -4.27
N LYS A 2 -0.63 17.77 -2.95
CA LYS A 2 0.33 17.21 -1.98
C LYS A 2 -0.05 15.75 -1.72
N LEU A 3 0.80 14.82 -2.10
CA LEU A 3 0.57 13.39 -1.86
C LEU A 3 1.48 12.88 -0.76
N ARG A 4 0.89 12.17 0.20
CA ARG A 4 1.65 11.42 1.18
C ARG A 4 2.43 10.30 0.50
N VAL A 5 3.70 10.19 0.86
CA VAL A 5 4.58 9.07 0.49
C VAL A 5 5.17 8.40 1.73
N TYR A 6 5.42 7.10 1.64
CA TYR A 6 6.19 6.34 2.63
C TYR A 6 7.67 6.75 2.59
N PRO A 7 8.43 6.57 3.69
CA PRO A 7 9.75 7.18 3.87
C PRO A 7 10.87 6.47 3.08
N ILE A 8 10.71 6.35 1.76
CA ILE A 8 11.74 5.86 0.85
C ILE A 8 11.94 6.83 -0.32
N ALA A 9 13.19 7.00 -0.76
CA ALA A 9 13.55 8.01 -1.75
C ALA A 9 12.87 7.78 -3.12
N ILE A 10 12.67 6.53 -3.52
CA ILE A 10 12.04 6.20 -4.81
C ILE A 10 10.57 6.66 -4.86
N ALA A 11 9.83 6.58 -3.75
CA ALA A 11 8.45 7.03 -3.67
C ALA A 11 8.34 8.55 -3.84
N GLN A 12 9.26 9.31 -3.24
CA GLN A 12 9.35 10.76 -3.45
C GLN A 12 9.66 11.10 -4.90
N CYS A 13 10.63 10.41 -5.51
CA CYS A 13 11.01 10.60 -6.90
C CYS A 13 9.82 10.35 -7.84
N TYR A 14 9.13 9.23 -7.65
CA TYR A 14 7.96 8.83 -8.43
C TYR A 14 6.86 9.89 -8.41
N VAL A 15 6.43 10.33 -7.23
CA VAL A 15 5.38 11.36 -7.07
C VAL A 15 5.79 12.71 -7.67
N ASN A 16 7.05 13.13 -7.47
CA ASN A 16 7.54 14.37 -8.06
C ASN A 16 7.63 14.29 -9.59
N LYS A 17 7.96 13.12 -10.16
CA LYS A 17 8.02 12.92 -11.61
C LYS A 17 6.64 12.95 -12.27
N MET A 18 5.59 12.56 -11.56
CA MET A 18 4.19 12.73 -11.99
C MET A 18 3.70 14.19 -11.89
N GLY A 19 4.52 15.13 -11.40
CA GLY A 19 4.15 16.54 -11.26
C GLY A 19 3.41 16.87 -9.95
N PHE A 20 3.32 15.93 -9.02
CA PHE A 20 2.77 16.17 -7.68
C PHE A 20 3.84 16.58 -6.68
N THR A 21 3.43 17.04 -5.50
CA THR A 21 4.35 17.37 -4.39
C THR A 21 4.35 16.23 -3.38
N ALA A 22 5.48 15.53 -3.25
CA ALA A 22 5.62 14.46 -2.26
C ALA A 22 5.78 15.03 -0.83
N VAL A 23 5.03 14.49 0.13
CA VAL A 23 5.15 14.77 1.56
C VAL A 23 5.38 13.47 2.31
N THR A 24 6.54 13.32 2.95
CA THR A 24 6.88 12.07 3.66
C THR A 24 6.19 12.03 5.01
N ILE A 25 5.30 11.06 5.20
CA ILE A 25 4.53 10.87 6.44
C ILE A 25 4.53 9.37 6.79
N PRO A 26 4.92 8.98 8.02
CA PRO A 26 4.83 7.61 8.50
C PRO A 26 3.42 7.04 8.38
N TRP A 27 3.29 5.73 8.17
CA TRP A 27 1.99 5.09 7.92
C TRP A 27 0.95 5.35 9.03
N ALA A 28 1.38 5.31 10.29
CA ALA A 28 0.50 5.54 11.44
C ALA A 28 -0.20 6.91 11.43
N GLU A 29 0.40 7.91 10.79
CA GLU A 29 -0.14 9.28 10.73
C GLU A 29 -0.87 9.56 9.39
N ALA A 30 -0.82 8.63 8.44
CA ALA A 30 -1.35 8.85 7.09
C ALA A 30 -2.88 9.08 7.08
N PRO A 31 -3.72 8.29 7.79
CA PRO A 31 -5.16 8.54 7.80
C PRO A 31 -5.52 9.91 8.36
N THR A 32 -4.90 10.31 9.47
CA THR A 32 -5.11 11.63 10.09
C THR A 32 -4.62 12.76 9.18
N ALA A 33 -3.48 12.59 8.52
CA ALA A 33 -2.95 13.60 7.59
C ALA A 33 -3.89 13.85 6.40
N VAL A 34 -4.51 12.80 5.87
CA VAL A 34 -5.53 12.90 4.81
C VAL A 34 -6.80 13.54 5.37
N ALA A 35 -7.33 13.04 6.49
CA ALA A 35 -8.56 13.53 7.11
C ALA A 35 -8.52 15.03 7.46
N THR A 36 -7.35 15.53 7.83
CA THR A 36 -7.14 16.94 8.24
C THR A 36 -6.70 17.85 7.09
N GLY A 37 -6.47 17.31 5.89
CA GLY A 37 -6.00 18.08 4.74
C GLY A 37 -4.53 18.53 4.81
N VAL A 38 -3.71 17.92 5.68
CA VAL A 38 -2.25 18.11 5.67
C VAL A 38 -1.70 17.65 4.31
N VAL A 39 -2.24 16.57 3.78
CA VAL A 39 -2.04 16.08 2.41
C VAL A 39 -3.40 15.88 1.73
N ASP A 40 -3.40 15.94 0.41
CA ASP A 40 -4.62 15.83 -0.40
C ASP A 40 -4.93 14.36 -0.78
N GLY A 41 -3.99 13.44 -0.55
CA GLY A 41 -4.09 12.01 -0.86
C GLY A 41 -2.80 11.26 -0.51
N TRP A 42 -2.67 10.01 -0.94
CA TRP A 42 -1.47 9.18 -0.74
C TRP A 42 -1.20 8.30 -1.96
N ILE A 43 0.00 7.72 -2.02
CA ILE A 43 0.32 6.61 -2.92
C ILE A 43 0.50 5.30 -2.14
N GLY A 44 0.29 4.18 -2.82
CA GLY A 44 0.49 2.84 -2.29
C GLY A 44 -0.67 2.33 -1.43
N SER A 45 -0.39 1.26 -0.68
CA SER A 45 -1.32 0.39 0.04
C SER A 45 -2.33 -0.34 -0.85
N GLY A 46 -2.65 -1.59 -0.52
CA GLY A 46 -3.76 -2.32 -1.16
C GLY A 46 -5.13 -1.83 -0.70
N ALA A 47 -6.17 -2.25 -1.42
CA ALA A 47 -7.56 -1.86 -1.20
C ALA A 47 -8.09 -2.20 0.20
N VAL A 48 -7.58 -3.25 0.84
CA VAL A 48 -7.89 -3.57 2.25
C VAL A 48 -7.62 -2.38 3.17
N TYR A 49 -6.51 -1.67 2.98
CA TYR A 49 -6.19 -0.50 3.79
C TYR A 49 -6.99 0.71 3.38
N TRP A 50 -7.30 0.87 2.09
CA TRP A 50 -8.20 1.92 1.63
C TRP A 50 -9.57 1.78 2.31
N TRP A 51 -10.08 0.55 2.40
CA TRP A 51 -11.30 0.22 3.13
C TRP A 51 -11.17 0.50 4.62
N ASP A 52 -10.18 -0.07 5.30
CA ASP A 52 -10.09 -0.04 6.76
C ASP A 52 -9.75 1.34 7.33
N LEU A 53 -8.94 2.12 6.60
CA LEU A 53 -8.33 3.34 7.12
C LEU A 53 -8.76 4.61 6.40
N PHE A 54 -9.16 4.53 5.12
CA PHE A 54 -9.37 5.72 4.29
C PHE A 54 -10.78 5.90 3.75
N ARG A 55 -11.66 4.88 3.80
CA ARG A 55 -13.00 4.90 3.16
C ARG A 55 -13.81 6.15 3.48
N ASP A 56 -13.68 6.65 4.71
CA ASP A 56 -14.43 7.81 5.21
C ASP A 56 -13.80 9.16 4.84
N VAL A 57 -12.50 9.20 4.55
CA VAL A 57 -11.71 10.44 4.37
C VAL A 57 -11.23 10.66 2.94
N ALA A 58 -11.42 9.68 2.06
CA ALA A 58 -11.18 9.77 0.62
C ALA A 58 -12.42 9.31 -0.18
N ARG A 59 -12.43 9.61 -1.48
CA ARG A 59 -13.59 9.37 -2.37
C ARG A 59 -13.23 8.80 -3.73
N ALA A 60 -11.96 8.75 -4.09
CA ALA A 60 -11.54 8.27 -5.39
C ALA A 60 -10.14 7.66 -5.33
N ALA A 61 -9.86 6.74 -6.25
CA ALA A 61 -8.54 6.17 -6.46
C ALA A 61 -8.20 6.14 -7.95
N THR A 62 -6.91 6.23 -8.26
CA THR A 62 -6.38 6.00 -9.60
C THR A 62 -5.59 4.70 -9.57
N LEU A 63 -6.02 3.69 -10.33
CA LEU A 63 -5.42 2.37 -10.35
C LEU A 63 -4.41 2.30 -11.50
N THR A 64 -3.13 2.20 -11.16
CA THR A 64 -2.03 2.20 -12.12
C THR A 64 -1.19 0.91 -12.09
N TYR A 65 -1.29 0.10 -11.00
CA TYR A 65 -0.67 -1.22 -10.81
C TYR A 65 0.84 -1.34 -11.09
N GLU A 66 1.55 -0.21 -11.04
CA GLU A 66 2.98 -0.02 -11.29
C GLU A 66 3.84 -0.18 -10.04
N LEU A 67 3.24 -0.10 -8.85
CA LEU A 67 3.91 -0.25 -7.57
C LEU A 67 3.45 -1.53 -6.88
N ASN A 68 4.39 -2.45 -6.65
CA ASN A 68 4.19 -3.59 -5.76
C ASN A 68 4.75 -3.27 -4.37
N GLU A 69 3.89 -3.33 -3.35
CA GLU A 69 4.26 -3.09 -1.96
C GLU A 69 4.39 -4.42 -1.19
N GLY A 70 5.63 -4.79 -0.85
CA GLY A 70 5.93 -5.97 -0.06
C GLY A 70 6.13 -5.67 1.42
N TRP A 71 5.36 -6.34 2.28
CA TRP A 71 5.54 -6.31 3.73
C TRP A 71 6.41 -7.48 4.18
N HIS A 72 7.28 -7.24 5.17
CA HIS A 72 8.30 -8.20 5.57
C HIS A 72 8.23 -8.48 7.06
N VAL A 73 8.38 -9.75 7.43
CA VAL A 73 8.67 -10.14 8.81
C VAL A 73 10.18 -10.07 9.00
N LEU A 74 10.62 -9.19 9.89
CA LEU A 74 12.03 -9.00 10.22
C LEU A 74 12.31 -9.46 11.64
N PHE A 75 13.47 -10.08 11.85
CA PHE A 75 13.93 -10.51 13.16
C PHE A 75 15.28 -9.88 13.49
N ASN A 76 15.50 -9.48 14.75
CA ASN A 76 16.80 -9.01 15.18
C ASN A 76 17.84 -10.13 15.03
N LEU A 77 18.91 -9.88 14.28
CA LEU A 77 19.86 -10.92 13.91
C LEU A 77 20.59 -11.53 15.12
N ASP A 78 20.97 -10.73 16.11
CA ASP A 78 21.65 -11.24 17.31
C ASP A 78 20.73 -12.14 18.13
N LYS A 79 19.46 -11.75 18.29
CA LYS A 79 18.45 -12.56 18.97
C LYS A 79 18.15 -13.82 18.19
N TRP A 80 18.01 -13.73 16.88
CA TRP A 80 17.84 -14.89 16.00
C TRP A 80 18.95 -15.92 16.21
N ASN A 81 20.20 -15.47 16.13
CA ASN A 81 21.38 -16.31 16.29
C ASN A 81 21.52 -16.89 17.71
N SER A 82 20.91 -16.26 18.72
CA SER A 82 20.89 -16.77 20.10
C SER A 82 19.84 -17.87 20.35
N LEU A 83 18.88 -18.06 19.44
CA LEU A 83 17.87 -19.10 19.57
C LEU A 83 18.45 -20.49 19.25
N PRO A 84 18.01 -21.55 19.96
CA PRO A 84 18.23 -22.92 19.52
C PRO A 84 17.68 -23.15 18.10
N ALA A 85 18.33 -24.01 17.33
CA ALA A 85 17.98 -24.28 15.93
C ALA A 85 16.51 -24.73 15.76
N GLU A 86 15.93 -25.45 16.73
CA GLU A 86 14.52 -25.86 16.65
C GLU A 86 13.56 -24.65 16.58
N TYR A 87 13.84 -23.58 17.32
CA TYR A 87 12.98 -22.39 17.33
C TYR A 87 13.19 -21.54 16.09
N GLN A 88 14.41 -21.50 15.55
CA GLN A 88 14.66 -20.85 14.26
C GLN A 88 13.83 -21.53 13.16
N THR A 89 13.83 -22.87 13.11
CA THR A 89 13.03 -23.63 12.16
C THR A 89 11.53 -23.36 12.33
N ILE A 90 11.00 -23.45 13.56
CA ILE A 90 9.57 -23.21 13.81
C ILE A 90 9.17 -21.80 13.37
N ILE A 91 9.94 -20.77 13.74
CA ILE A 91 9.60 -19.39 13.38
C ILE A 91 9.64 -19.20 11.86
N GLN A 92 10.66 -19.73 11.18
CA GLN A 92 10.76 -19.61 9.73
C GLN A 92 9.61 -20.32 9.02
N GLU A 93 9.27 -21.55 9.44
CA GLU A 93 8.17 -22.32 8.85
C GLU A 93 6.82 -21.63 9.05
N GLU A 94 6.52 -21.13 10.25
CA GLU A 94 5.26 -20.45 10.53
C GLU A 94 5.17 -19.09 9.80
N ALA A 95 6.28 -18.34 9.74
CA ALA A 95 6.32 -17.09 8.97
C ALA A 95 6.10 -17.35 7.47
N THR A 96 6.76 -18.35 6.89
CA THR A 96 6.57 -18.74 5.49
C THR A 96 5.12 -19.19 5.24
N LYS A 97 4.53 -20.03 6.10
CA LYS A 97 3.13 -20.46 5.95
C LYS A 97 2.15 -19.29 5.92
N ILE A 98 2.35 -18.28 6.78
CA ILE A 98 1.49 -17.09 6.82
C ILE A 98 1.67 -16.27 5.55
N ILE A 99 2.90 -16.07 5.09
CA ILE A 99 3.21 -15.31 3.87
C ILE A 99 2.61 -16.02 2.65
N ASP A 100 2.87 -17.32 2.47
CA ASP A 100 2.38 -18.09 1.33
C ASP A 100 0.85 -18.05 1.27
N LYS A 101 0.19 -18.28 2.41
CA LYS A 101 -1.27 -18.18 2.51
C LYS A 101 -1.78 -16.80 2.09
N HIS A 102 -1.12 -15.73 2.51
CA HIS A 102 -1.54 -14.38 2.13
C HIS A 102 -1.30 -14.11 0.64
N LEU A 103 -0.18 -14.55 0.08
CA LEU A 103 0.11 -14.42 -1.34
C LEU A 103 -0.91 -15.14 -2.22
N ASP A 104 -1.43 -16.29 -1.78
CA ASP A 104 -2.51 -17.00 -2.49
C ASP A 104 -3.85 -16.24 -2.46
N GLN A 105 -4.03 -15.30 -1.54
CA GLN A 105 -5.29 -14.59 -1.30
C GLN A 105 -5.27 -13.12 -1.73
N VAL A 106 -4.07 -12.56 -1.98
CA VAL A 106 -3.89 -11.11 -2.14
C VAL A 106 -4.69 -10.54 -3.32
N GLU A 107 -4.78 -11.26 -4.43
CA GLU A 107 -5.52 -10.80 -5.61
C GLU A 107 -7.03 -10.79 -5.35
N GLU A 108 -7.56 -11.85 -4.75
CA GLU A 108 -8.98 -11.95 -4.38
C GLU A 108 -9.35 -10.86 -3.36
N GLU A 109 -8.51 -10.65 -2.35
CA GLU A 109 -8.70 -9.63 -1.32
C GLU A 109 -8.69 -8.21 -1.91
N GLU A 110 -7.74 -7.91 -2.80
CA GLU A 110 -7.64 -6.63 -3.48
C GLU A 110 -8.93 -6.29 -4.23
N PHE A 111 -9.43 -7.20 -5.07
CA PHE A 111 -10.66 -6.97 -5.82
C PHE A 111 -11.92 -6.95 -4.95
N TYR A 112 -11.96 -7.75 -3.89
CA TYR A 112 -13.06 -7.73 -2.93
C TYR A 112 -13.22 -6.34 -2.30
N TYR A 113 -12.15 -5.78 -1.73
CA TYR A 113 -12.23 -4.46 -1.10
C TYR A 113 -12.36 -3.31 -2.11
N GLN A 114 -11.84 -3.46 -3.33
CA GLN A 114 -12.15 -2.54 -4.42
C GLN A 114 -13.65 -2.47 -4.69
N GLN A 115 -14.35 -3.62 -4.74
CA GLN A 115 -15.80 -3.64 -4.92
C GLN A 115 -16.54 -3.04 -3.72
N GLU A 116 -16.13 -3.35 -2.49
CA GLU A 116 -16.73 -2.75 -1.28
C GLU A 116 -16.59 -1.21 -1.30
N LEU A 117 -15.45 -0.68 -1.74
CA LEU A 117 -15.23 0.77 -1.88
C LEU A 117 -16.12 1.39 -2.97
N LEU A 118 -16.29 0.73 -4.12
CA LEU A 118 -17.23 1.18 -5.17
C LEU A 118 -18.66 1.22 -4.64
N ASP A 119 -19.09 0.18 -3.91
CA ASP A 119 -20.41 0.10 -3.30
C ASP A 119 -20.60 1.16 -2.19
N TYR A 120 -19.51 1.53 -1.51
CA TYR A 120 -19.46 2.64 -0.55
C TYR A 120 -19.52 4.03 -1.22
N GLY A 121 -19.38 4.09 -2.55
CA GLY A 121 -19.47 5.31 -3.34
C GLY A 121 -18.12 5.95 -3.70
N TRP A 122 -17.03 5.19 -3.68
CA TRP A 122 -15.77 5.63 -4.30
C TRP A 122 -15.84 5.56 -5.82
N GLU A 123 -15.02 6.38 -6.47
CA GLU A 123 -14.82 6.37 -7.92
C GLU A 123 -13.40 5.90 -8.26
N PHE A 124 -13.28 4.96 -9.19
CA PHE A 124 -11.97 4.48 -9.67
C PHE A 124 -11.72 4.92 -11.11
N ALA A 125 -10.53 5.49 -11.33
CA ALA A 125 -9.94 5.66 -12.65
C ALA A 125 -8.92 4.53 -12.89
N ASP A 126 -9.29 3.51 -13.65
CA ASP A 126 -8.42 2.38 -13.98
C ASP A 126 -7.51 2.73 -15.16
N MET A 127 -6.34 3.28 -14.85
CA MET A 127 -5.36 3.70 -15.85
C MET A 127 -4.60 2.53 -16.48
N ALA A 128 -4.61 1.35 -15.84
CA ALA A 128 -3.99 0.16 -16.43
C ALA A 128 -4.86 -0.43 -17.54
N LYS A 129 -6.17 -0.33 -17.39
CA LYS A 129 -7.14 -0.76 -18.41
C LYS A 129 -7.47 0.34 -19.44
N ASP A 130 -7.71 1.54 -18.96
CA ASP A 130 -8.24 2.66 -19.72
C ASP A 130 -7.23 3.82 -19.82
N TYR A 131 -5.97 3.50 -20.19
CA TYR A 131 -4.91 4.49 -20.30
C TYR A 131 -5.24 5.56 -21.35
N PRO A 132 -5.25 6.87 -21.01
CA PRO A 132 -5.53 7.93 -21.97
C PRO A 132 -4.43 8.05 -23.03
N GLU A 133 -4.79 8.00 -24.32
CA GLU A 133 -3.84 8.12 -25.44
C GLU A 133 -3.03 9.43 -25.39
N GLU A 134 -3.61 10.50 -24.86
CA GLU A 134 -2.98 11.81 -24.69
C GLU A 134 -1.74 11.78 -23.78
N LEU A 135 -1.59 10.73 -22.97
CA LEU A 135 -0.47 10.53 -22.05
C LEU A 135 0.56 9.51 -22.56
N ALA A 136 0.38 8.95 -23.77
CA ALA A 136 1.19 7.84 -24.28
C ALA A 136 2.51 8.26 -24.96
N GLU A 137 3.04 9.44 -24.63
CA GLU A 137 4.26 10.02 -25.21
C GLU A 137 5.57 9.30 -24.83
#